data_AF-A0A925PCH9-F1
#
_entry.id   AF-A0A925PCH9-F1
#
_cell.length_a   1.000
_cell.length_b   1.000
_cell.length_c   1.000
_cell.angle_alpha   90.00
_cell.angle_beta   90.00
_cell.angle_gamma   90.00
#
_symmetry.space_group_name_H-M   'P 1'
#
loop_
_entity.id
_entity.type
_entity.pdbx_description
1 polymer ?
#
loop_
_entity_poly.entity_id
_entity_poly.type
_entity_poly.pdbx_seq_one_letter_code
_entity_poly.pdbx_strand_id
1 'polypeptide(L)' 'MPRALIERANYRPEAATHGYDNALPEMGAVFIAWGPRYRRGARLPVVDGVHVYRLLCATVGLEPAPGDGGDVLVAGVLRR' A
#
# COMPACT_ATOMS: atom_id res chain seq x y z
N MET A 1 -12.91 -4.90 12.41
CA MET A 1 -13.69 -5.13 13.65
C MET A 1 -15.12 -5.54 13.31
N PRO A 2 -15.72 -6.55 13.96
CA PRO A 2 -17.10 -6.97 13.70
C PRO A 2 -18.11 -5.86 14.05
N ARG A 3 -19.12 -5.64 13.20
CA ARG A 3 -20.16 -4.61 13.37
C ARG A 3 -20.85 -4.66 14.75
N ALA A 4 -21.05 -5.86 15.28
CA ALA A 4 -21.70 -6.10 16.57
C ALA A 4 -20.93 -5.54 17.78
N LEU A 5 -19.62 -5.29 17.65
CA LEU A 5 -18.77 -4.75 18.71
C LEU A 5 -18.90 -3.22 18.85
N ILE A 6 -19.37 -2.54 17.79
CA ILE A 6 -19.62 -1.09 17.76
C ILE A 6 -20.93 -0.74 18.47
N GLU A 7 -21.93 -1.62 18.40
CA GLU A 7 -23.29 -1.36 18.92
C GLU A 7 -23.47 -1.70 20.40
N ARG A 8 -22.54 -2.44 21.01
CA ARG A 8 -22.63 -2.84 22.43
C ARG A 8 -21.75 -1.98 23.33
N ALA A 9 -22.44 -1.12 24.10
CA ALA A 9 -22.00 -0.43 25.31
C ALA A 9 -20.90 0.63 25.12
N ASN A 10 -21.29 1.91 25.05
CA ASN A 10 -20.45 3.07 25.40
C ASN A 10 -18.98 3.01 24.94
N TYR A 11 -18.71 2.38 23.79
CA TYR A 11 -17.38 2.30 23.22
C TYR A 11 -17.07 3.68 22.68
N ARG A 12 -16.46 4.51 23.53
CA ARG A 12 -15.71 5.68 23.11
C ARG A 12 -14.34 5.14 22.71
N PRO A 13 -14.02 4.95 21.41
CA PRO A 13 -12.63 4.86 21.05
C PRO A 13 -12.03 6.22 21.44
N GLU A 14 -11.40 6.29 22.61
CA GLU A 14 -10.66 7.50 23.04
C GLU A 14 -9.40 7.74 22.19
N ALA A 15 -9.22 7.03 21.06
CA ALA A 15 -8.05 7.16 20.22
C ALA A 15 -8.36 6.93 18.74
N ALA A 16 -7.64 7.66 17.89
CA ALA A 16 -7.46 7.29 16.50
C ALA A 16 -6.99 5.83 16.42
N THR A 17 -7.76 4.98 15.75
CA THR A 17 -7.52 3.54 15.64
C THR A 17 -7.61 3.10 14.17
N HIS A 18 -7.15 1.89 13.87
CA HIS A 18 -6.99 1.38 12.51
C HIS A 18 -7.37 -0.11 12.42
N GLY A 19 -7.27 -0.70 11.22
CA GLY A 19 -7.64 -2.11 10.98
C GLY A 19 -9.10 -2.30 10.56
N TYR A 20 -9.72 -1.26 10.04
CA TYR A 20 -11.01 -1.33 9.33
C TYR A 20 -10.80 -1.80 7.89
N ASP A 21 -11.87 -1.78 7.09
CA ASP A 21 -11.82 -2.08 5.66
C ASP A 21 -10.78 -1.19 4.96
N ASN A 22 -9.89 -1.81 4.17
CA ASN A 22 -8.80 -1.11 3.49
C ASN A 22 -9.29 -0.21 2.34
N ALA A 23 -10.53 -0.39 1.87
CA ALA A 23 -11.12 0.49 0.87
C ALA A 23 -11.55 1.86 1.43
N LEU A 24 -11.59 2.02 2.76
CA LEU A 24 -11.91 3.29 3.40
C LEU A 24 -10.77 4.31 3.17
N PRO A 25 -11.07 5.55 2.72
CA PRO A 25 -10.06 6.58 2.49
C PRO A 25 -9.15 6.85 3.70
N GLU A 26 -9.70 6.76 4.91
CA GLU A 26 -8.98 6.98 6.17
C GLU A 26 -7.97 5.87 6.50
N MET A 27 -8.11 4.69 5.89
CA MET A 27 -7.18 3.56 6.03
C MET A 27 -6.07 3.57 4.96
N GLY A 28 -6.07 4.56 4.06
CA GLY A 28 -5.06 4.70 3.02
C GLY A 28 -3.67 5.03 3.60
N ALA A 29 -2.64 4.45 2.98
CA ALA A 29 -1.24 4.74 3.29
C ALA A 29 -0.60 5.65 2.23
N VAL A 30 0.50 6.31 2.61
CA VAL A 30 1.31 7.10 1.68
C VAL A 30 2.37 6.21 1.02
N PHE A 31 2.54 6.37 -0.29
CA PHE A 31 3.64 5.76 -1.05
C PHE A 31 4.45 6.84 -1.76
N ILE A 32 5.75 6.91 -1.46
CA ILE A 32 6.71 7.84 -2.08
C ILE A 32 7.97 7.05 -2.41
N ALA A 33 8.43 7.13 -3.67
CA ALA A 33 9.67 6.52 -4.12
C ALA A 33 10.60 7.58 -4.73
N TRP A 34 11.87 7.56 -4.34
CA TRP A 34 12.87 8.49 -4.85
C TRP A 34 14.23 7.81 -4.98
N GLY A 35 14.92 8.11 -6.07
CA GLY A 35 16.25 7.56 -6.35
C GLY A 35 16.55 7.51 -7.85
N PRO A 36 17.79 7.13 -8.23
CA PRO A 36 18.25 7.16 -9.63
C PRO A 36 17.50 6.16 -10.53
N ARG A 37 16.95 5.09 -9.95
CA ARG A 37 16.18 4.05 -10.65
C ARG A 37 14.71 4.43 -10.86
N TYR A 38 14.20 5.45 -10.18
CA TYR A 38 12.80 5.87 -10.24
C TYR A 38 12.57 7.05 -11.20
N ARG A 39 11.42 7.06 -11.87
CA ARG A 39 11.00 8.16 -12.75
C ARG A 39 10.71 9.40 -11.91
N ARG A 40 11.28 10.54 -12.30
CA ARG A 40 10.96 11.83 -11.68
C ARG A 40 9.56 12.28 -12.09
N GLY A 41 8.80 12.81 -11.13
CA GLY A 41 7.47 13.39 -11.36
C GLY A 41 6.38 12.37 -11.71
N ALA A 42 6.64 11.07 -11.60
CA ALA A 42 5.61 10.06 -11.80
C ALA A 42 4.52 10.19 -10.72
N ARG A 43 3.26 10.20 -11.15
CA ARG A 43 2.09 10.09 -10.29
C ARG A 43 1.39 8.78 -10.59
N LEU A 44 0.93 8.11 -9.54
CA LEU A 44 0.22 6.85 -9.64
C LEU A 44 -1.25 7.04 -9.23
N PRO A 45 -2.17 6.23 -9.78
CA PRO A 45 -3.46 6.02 -9.12
C PRO A 45 -3.25 5.34 -7.75
N VAL A 46 -4.31 5.23 -6.96
CA VAL A 46 -4.30 4.40 -5.76
C VAL A 46 -4.00 2.95 -6.18
N VAL A 47 -3.11 2.30 -5.42
CA VAL A 47 -2.65 0.94 -5.65
C VAL A 47 -2.55 0.19 -4.34
N ASP A 48 -2.72 -1.13 -4.39
CA ASP A 48 -2.60 -1.97 -3.21
C ASP A 48 -1.13 -2.14 -2.77
N GLY A 49 -0.92 -2.19 -1.46
CA GLY A 49 0.40 -2.35 -0.87
C GLY A 49 1.10 -3.67 -1.22
N VAL A 50 0.35 -4.69 -1.67
CA VAL A 50 0.89 -6.01 -2.05
C VAL A 50 1.92 -5.94 -3.19
N HIS A 51 1.88 -4.88 -4.00
CA HIS A 51 2.80 -4.67 -5.12
C HIS A 51 4.20 -4.19 -4.72
N VAL A 52 4.38 -3.71 -3.48
CA VAL A 52 5.63 -3.07 -3.05
C VAL A 52 6.80 -4.05 -3.03
N TYR A 53 6.59 -5.31 -2.63
CA TYR A 53 7.66 -6.32 -2.60
C TYR A 53 8.32 -6.51 -3.97
N ARG A 54 7.50 -6.70 -5.02
CA ARG A 54 8.01 -6.86 -6.39
C ARG A 54 8.75 -5.62 -6.89
N LEU A 55 8.27 -4.42 -6.54
CA LEU A 55 8.98 -3.18 -6.84
C LEU A 55 10.36 -3.15 -6.20
N LEU A 56 10.48 -3.55 -4.93
CA LEU A 56 11.76 -3.59 -4.24
C LEU A 56 12.73 -4.56 -4.90
N CYS A 57 12.28 -5.79 -5.21
CA CYS A 57 13.06 -6.78 -5.94
C CYS A 57 13.55 -6.22 -7.29
N ALA A 58 12.67 -5.64 -8.09
CA ALA A 58 13.03 -5.04 -9.38
C ALA A 58 13.99 -3.84 -9.25
N THR A 59 13.90 -3.09 -8.15
CA THR A 59 14.79 -1.96 -7.87
C THR A 59 16.24 -2.42 -7.67
N VAL A 60 16.43 -3.55 -6.99
CA VAL A 60 17.76 -4.12 -6.70
C VAL A 60 18.19 -5.26 -7.64
N GLY A 61 17.37 -5.62 -8.62
CA GLY A 61 17.68 -6.67 -9.60
C GLY A 61 17.57 -8.09 -9.07
N LEU A 62 16.66 -8.33 -8.11
CA LEU A 62 16.36 -9.66 -7.59
C LEU A 62 15.12 -10.26 -8.26
N GLU A 63 15.11 -11.57 -8.43
CA GLU A 63 13.91 -12.32 -8.82
C GLU A 63 12.96 -12.42 -7.61
N PRO A 64 11.70 -11.97 -7.71
CA PRO A 64 10.76 -12.06 -6.60
C PRO A 64 10.29 -13.50 -6.36
N ALA A 65 10.13 -13.87 -5.10
CA ALA A 65 9.42 -15.11 -4.74
C ALA A 65 7.91 -15.02 -5.10
N PRO A 66 7.21 -16.17 -5.22
CA PRO A 66 5.76 -16.17 -5.44
C PRO A 66 4.99 -15.40 -4.35
N GLY A 67 3.96 -14.65 -4.77
CA GLY A 67 3.08 -13.88 -3.88
C GLY A 67 2.00 -13.14 -4.67
N ASP A 68 1.11 -12.44 -3.95
CA ASP A 68 -0.10 -11.85 -4.53
C ASP A 68 0.14 -10.56 -5.33
N GLY A 69 1.30 -9.92 -5.13
CA GLY A 69 1.66 -8.69 -5.82
C GLY A 69 2.01 -8.92 -7.29
N GLY A 70 1.50 -8.06 -8.18
CA GLY A 70 1.93 -7.90 -9.58
C GLY A 70 2.83 -6.68 -9.83
N ASP A 71 3.15 -6.42 -11.11
CA ASP A 71 4.19 -5.48 -11.55
C ASP A 71 3.69 -4.04 -11.84
N VAL A 72 2.47 -3.70 -11.40
CA VAL A 72 1.87 -2.38 -11.66
C VAL A 72 2.76 -1.22 -11.18
N LEU A 73 3.39 -1.37 -10.00
CA LEU A 73 4.34 -0.39 -9.49
C LEU A 73 5.65 -0.37 -10.30
N VAL A 74 6.16 -1.55 -10.70
CA VAL A 74 7.39 -1.66 -11.52
C VAL A 74 7.23 -0.87 -12.82
N ALA A 75 6.14 -1.11 -13.56
CA ALA A 75 5.81 -0.39 -14.78
C ALA A 75 5.48 1.10 -14.52
N GLY A 76 4.96 1.40 -13.34
CA GLY A 76 4.49 2.71 -12.90
C GLY A 76 5.58 3.66 -12.41
N VAL A 77 6.71 3.18 -11.89
CA VAL A 77 7.71 4.07 -11.28
C VAL A 77 9.15 3.82 -11.69
N LEU A 78 9.52 2.66 -12.24
CA LEU A 78 10.91 2.44 -12.64
C LEU A 78 11.23 3.12 -13.98
N ARG A 79 12.46 3.62 -14.09
CA ARG A 79 13.03 4.06 -15.36
C ARG A 79 13.33 2.82 -16.20
N ARG A 80 13.08 2.92 -17.51
CA ARG A 80 13.57 1.93 -18.48
C ARG A 80 15.09 2.01 -18.56
#